data_AF-A0A924A012-F1
#
_entry.id   AF-A0A924A012-F1
#
_cell.length_a   1.000
_cell.length_b   1.000
_cell.length_c   1.000
_cell.angle_alpha   90.00
_cell.angle_beta   90.00
_cell.angle_gamma   90.00
#
_symmetry.space_group_name_H-M   'P 1'
#
loop_
_entity.id
_entity.type
_entity.pdbx_description
1 polymer ?
#
loop_
_entity_poly.entity_id
_entity_poly.type
_entity_poly.pdbx_seq_one_letter_code
_entity_poly.pdbx_strand_id
1 'polypeptide(L)'
;MNRLLVSALVLASLTGCAVTAPPQVAVEAPASRAQQAQAQRQATLPEAKTFKRKIAIGRFTNETRYGRTFQVDSSTDPLGKQASDMLMTRLVASNKFLVFERQDLGKIEKEQAILGQSNLIGVDALILGSVTEFGRSTTGKSGFLSSTKLQTARAKVEIRLADARTGHVFFTATGVGEVSTETGQVAGFGNRADYDGTLNDQAIGAAISDVQNALVAKLEERPWRTDILKTEGNRLYISGGARQGLKTGDSLLIMRAGESIKSAQSGFAIALPPTQVGTGRIAALFGDDETNEGSIVDLLSGSAIGNSLFVTDAKVK
;
A
#
# COMPACT_ATOMS: atom_id res chain seq x y z
N MET A 1 -31.59 -63.66 -63.18
CA MET A 1 -30.78 -62.49 -63.57
C MET A 1 -31.07 -61.34 -62.62
N ASN A 2 -30.08 -60.99 -61.79
CA ASN A 2 -29.71 -59.64 -61.36
C ASN A 2 -30.83 -58.64 -60.93
N ARG A 3 -30.95 -58.36 -59.62
CA ARG A 3 -30.16 -57.34 -58.90
C ARG A 3 -30.68 -57.12 -57.46
N LEU A 4 -29.77 -57.23 -56.50
CA LEU A 4 -29.84 -56.65 -55.17
C LEU A 4 -30.16 -55.15 -55.26
N LEU A 5 -30.88 -54.57 -54.28
CA LEU A 5 -30.42 -53.40 -53.50
C LEU A 5 -31.50 -52.86 -52.52
N VAL A 6 -31.10 -52.82 -51.25
CA VAL A 6 -31.47 -51.86 -50.18
C VAL A 6 -32.83 -52.03 -49.50
N SER A 7 -32.84 -52.93 -48.51
CA SER A 7 -33.57 -52.75 -47.24
C SER A 7 -32.55 -52.51 -46.14
N ALA A 8 -32.25 -51.25 -45.82
CA ALA A 8 -31.59 -50.82 -44.57
C ALA A 8 -31.43 -49.28 -44.56
N LEU A 9 -32.41 -48.55 -44.02
CA LEU A 9 -32.17 -47.20 -43.48
C LEU A 9 -32.97 -47.05 -42.18
N VAL A 10 -32.63 -47.92 -41.23
CA VAL A 10 -33.10 -47.88 -39.84
C VAL A 10 -32.17 -46.94 -39.08
N LEU A 11 -32.75 -45.86 -38.57
CA LEU A 11 -32.53 -45.31 -37.23
C LEU A 11 -31.07 -45.22 -36.76
N ALA A 12 -30.37 -44.15 -37.14
CA ALA A 12 -29.11 -43.76 -36.52
C ALA A 12 -29.03 -42.22 -36.41
N SER A 13 -29.84 -41.64 -35.54
CA SER A 13 -29.67 -40.25 -35.16
C SER A 13 -30.02 -40.02 -33.68
N LEU A 14 -29.00 -39.55 -32.96
CA LEU A 14 -29.08 -38.82 -31.68
C LEU A 14 -29.04 -39.64 -30.39
N THR A 15 -27.92 -40.34 -30.16
CA THR A 15 -27.36 -40.49 -28.80
C THR A 15 -26.03 -39.75 -28.72
N GLY A 16 -26.09 -38.42 -28.80
CA GLY A 16 -24.99 -37.55 -28.42
C GLY A 16 -25.12 -37.23 -26.94
N CYS A 17 -24.47 -37.99 -26.07
CA CYS A 17 -24.33 -37.63 -24.67
C CYS A 17 -23.61 -36.27 -24.61
N ALA A 18 -24.32 -35.23 -24.18
CA ALA A 18 -23.72 -33.94 -23.85
C ALA A 18 -22.84 -34.13 -22.60
N VAL A 19 -21.60 -34.57 -22.81
CA VAL A 19 -20.56 -34.55 -21.78
C VAL A 19 -20.20 -33.09 -21.56
N THR A 20 -20.71 -32.50 -20.48
CA THR A 20 -20.19 -31.21 -20.00
C THR A 20 -18.75 -31.43 -19.59
N ALA A 21 -17.82 -30.79 -20.31
CA ALA A 21 -16.43 -30.76 -19.87
C ALA A 21 -16.40 -30.25 -18.42
N PRO A 22 -15.67 -30.92 -17.50
CA PRO A 22 -15.50 -30.40 -16.15
C PRO A 22 -14.94 -28.97 -16.24
N PRO A 23 -15.32 -28.06 -15.32
CA PRO A 23 -14.76 -26.72 -15.28
C PRO A 23 -13.25 -26.87 -15.32
N GLN A 24 -12.61 -26.24 -16.30
CA GLN A 24 -11.17 -26.28 -16.41
C GLN A 24 -10.64 -25.62 -15.15
N VAL A 25 -10.14 -26.45 -14.22
CA VAL A 25 -9.33 -25.97 -13.12
C VAL A 25 -8.22 -25.18 -13.80
N ALA A 26 -8.15 -23.88 -13.53
CA ALA A 26 -7.08 -23.05 -14.05
C ALA A 26 -5.77 -23.61 -13.49
N VAL A 27 -5.13 -24.49 -14.26
CA VAL A 27 -3.77 -24.88 -14.01
C VAL A 27 -2.96 -23.67 -14.44
N GLU A 28 -2.57 -22.86 -13.46
CA GLU A 28 -1.64 -21.75 -13.69
C GLU A 28 -0.47 -22.29 -14.51
N ALA A 29 -0.22 -21.65 -15.66
CA ALA A 29 0.95 -22.00 -16.46
C ALA A 29 2.17 -21.89 -15.54
N PRO A 30 3.06 -22.92 -15.50
CA PRO A 30 4.24 -22.86 -14.65
C PRO A 30 5.00 -21.58 -14.98
N ALA A 31 5.26 -20.76 -13.95
CA ALA A 31 5.91 -19.47 -14.10
C ALA A 31 7.13 -19.62 -15.00
N SER A 32 7.24 -18.77 -16.03
CA SER A 32 8.32 -18.89 -17.00
C SER A 32 9.67 -18.81 -16.28
N ARG A 33 10.71 -19.48 -16.83
CA ARG A 33 12.07 -19.39 -16.26
C ARG A 33 12.55 -17.95 -16.10
N ALA A 34 12.09 -17.04 -16.96
CA ALA A 34 12.36 -15.61 -16.86
C ALA A 34 11.68 -14.98 -15.62
N GLN A 35 10.40 -15.28 -15.37
CA GLN A 35 9.68 -14.83 -14.17
C GLN A 35 10.30 -15.43 -12.88
N GLN A 36 10.68 -16.72 -12.90
CA GLN A 36 11.35 -17.36 -11.77
C GLN A 36 12.73 -16.73 -11.52
N ALA A 37 13.53 -16.47 -12.56
CA ALA A 37 14.82 -15.80 -12.43
C ALA A 37 14.70 -14.35 -11.94
N GLN A 38 13.64 -13.64 -12.34
CA GLN A 38 13.39 -12.28 -11.88
C GLN A 38 12.92 -12.25 -10.42
N ALA A 39 12.05 -13.17 -10.01
CA ALA A 39 11.66 -13.36 -8.62
C ALA A 39 12.85 -13.77 -7.74
N GLN A 40 13.72 -14.67 -8.22
CA GLN A 40 14.95 -15.06 -7.52
C GLN A 40 15.89 -13.86 -7.34
N ARG A 41 16.09 -13.04 -8.38
CA ARG A 41 16.92 -11.81 -8.31
C ARG A 41 16.36 -10.79 -7.34
N GLN A 42 15.04 -10.60 -7.31
CA GLN A 42 14.39 -9.72 -6.33
C GLN A 42 14.54 -10.25 -4.90
N ALA A 43 14.50 -11.57 -4.71
CA ALA A 43 14.73 -12.20 -3.40
C ALA A 43 16.20 -12.16 -2.94
N THR A 44 17.16 -11.93 -3.85
CA THR A 44 18.60 -11.83 -3.51
C THR A 44 19.07 -10.39 -3.29
N LEU A 45 18.22 -9.38 -3.52
CA LEU A 45 18.57 -8.00 -3.19
C LEU A 45 18.68 -7.86 -1.67
N PRO A 46 19.77 -7.27 -1.14
CA PRO A 46 19.86 -7.01 0.28
C PRO A 46 18.67 -6.15 0.70
N GLU A 47 17.98 -6.60 1.74
CA GLU A 47 16.85 -5.89 2.33
C GLU A 47 17.25 -4.43 2.56
N ALA A 48 16.62 -3.51 1.82
CA ALA A 48 17.02 -2.13 1.81
C ALA A 48 16.77 -1.51 3.19
N LYS A 49 17.78 -0.86 3.76
CA LYS A 49 17.65 -0.09 5.00
C LYS A 49 16.55 0.95 4.81
N THR A 50 15.47 0.84 5.58
CA THR A 50 14.35 1.76 5.50
C THR A 50 13.94 2.19 6.90
N PHE A 51 13.96 3.51 7.13
CA PHE A 51 13.46 4.06 8.37
C PHE A 51 11.96 4.20 8.20
N LYS A 52 11.20 3.43 8.98
CA LYS A 52 9.74 3.47 8.89
C LYS A 52 9.27 4.90 9.14
N ARG A 53 8.54 5.45 8.17
CA ARG A 53 8.04 6.83 8.26
C ARG A 53 6.77 6.86 9.10
N LYS A 54 6.64 7.91 9.91
CA LYS A 54 5.41 8.16 10.66
C LYS A 54 4.40 8.81 9.73
N ILE A 55 3.33 8.10 9.43
CA ILE A 55 2.23 8.60 8.59
C ILE A 55 0.93 8.46 9.34
N ALA A 56 -0.04 9.30 9.01
CA ALA A 56 -1.41 9.11 9.44
C ALA A 56 -2.38 9.31 8.29
N ILE A 57 -3.48 8.57 8.31
CA ILE A 57 -4.61 8.83 7.42
C ILE A 57 -5.48 9.86 8.13
N GLY A 58 -5.58 11.06 7.57
CA GLY A 58 -6.47 12.09 8.06
C GLY A 58 -7.89 11.81 7.56
N ARG A 59 -8.37 12.70 6.70
CA ARG A 59 -9.71 12.57 6.12
C ARG A 59 -9.71 11.60 4.93
N PHE A 60 -10.70 10.70 4.91
CA PHE A 60 -11.04 9.90 3.74
C PHE A 60 -12.55 10.02 3.45
N THR A 61 -12.93 10.52 2.28
CA THR A 61 -14.35 10.79 1.95
C THR A 61 -14.85 10.04 0.71
N ASN A 62 -16.16 9.93 0.57
CA ASN A 62 -16.87 9.48 -0.60
C ASN A 62 -17.45 10.68 -1.36
N GLU A 63 -16.85 11.01 -2.49
CA GLU A 63 -17.31 12.10 -3.36
C GLU A 63 -18.34 11.62 -4.39
N THR A 64 -18.61 10.31 -4.43
CA THR A 64 -19.51 9.67 -5.39
C THR A 64 -20.98 9.79 -4.97
N ARG A 65 -21.90 9.67 -5.93
CA ARG A 65 -23.35 9.59 -5.61
C ARG A 65 -23.73 8.23 -5.00
N TYR A 66 -22.86 7.24 -5.08
CA TYR A 66 -23.12 5.89 -4.59
C TYR A 66 -23.03 5.86 -3.06
N GLY A 67 -24.02 5.26 -2.40
CA GLY A 67 -24.07 5.19 -0.92
C GLY A 67 -24.47 6.50 -0.22
N ARG A 68 -24.76 7.59 -0.95
CA ARG A 68 -25.35 8.81 -0.38
C ARG A 68 -26.87 8.72 -0.39
N THR A 69 -27.48 8.20 0.68
CA THR A 69 -28.94 8.30 0.87
C THR A 69 -29.31 9.74 1.24
N PHE A 70 -30.50 10.21 0.86
CA PHE A 70 -30.99 11.59 1.07
C PHE A 70 -31.00 12.08 2.55
N GLN A 71 -30.72 11.21 3.52
CA GLN A 71 -30.75 11.48 4.97
C GLN A 71 -29.44 11.14 5.70
N VAL A 72 -28.36 10.84 4.98
CA VAL A 72 -27.09 10.55 5.66
C VAL A 72 -26.43 11.87 6.03
N ASP A 73 -26.37 12.15 7.33
CA ASP A 73 -25.53 13.20 7.89
C ASP A 73 -24.10 13.01 7.36
N SER A 74 -23.44 14.12 7.01
CA SER A 74 -22.03 14.17 6.59
C SER A 74 -21.06 13.44 7.54
N SER A 75 -21.51 13.09 8.74
CA SER A 75 -20.83 12.31 9.77
C SER A 75 -20.81 10.78 9.54
N THR A 76 -21.63 10.24 8.63
CA THR A 76 -21.72 8.79 8.40
C THR A 76 -21.36 8.45 6.94
N ASP A 77 -20.07 8.42 6.63
CA ASP A 77 -19.58 8.04 5.30
C ASP A 77 -19.02 6.60 5.30
N PRO A 78 -19.86 5.57 5.10
CA PRO A 78 -19.44 4.18 5.19
C PRO A 78 -18.44 3.80 4.10
N LEU A 79 -18.56 4.37 2.90
CA LEU A 79 -17.67 4.05 1.78
C LEU A 79 -16.29 4.70 1.98
N GLY A 80 -16.27 5.97 2.42
CA GLY A 80 -15.03 6.66 2.79
C GLY A 80 -14.31 5.94 3.94
N LYS A 81 -15.05 5.52 4.97
CA LYS A 81 -14.50 4.74 6.09
C LYS A 81 -13.94 3.39 5.62
N GLN A 82 -14.69 2.64 4.81
CA GLN A 82 -14.23 1.35 4.27
C GLN A 82 -12.92 1.52 3.50
N ALA A 83 -12.85 2.49 2.58
CA ALA A 83 -11.64 2.75 1.80
C ALA A 83 -10.46 3.17 2.70
N SER A 84 -10.70 3.95 3.75
CA SER A 84 -9.71 4.32 4.76
C SER A 84 -9.16 3.10 5.51
N ASP A 85 -10.05 2.24 6.02
CA ASP A 85 -9.69 1.05 6.79
C ASP A 85 -8.90 0.06 5.91
N MET A 86 -9.27 -0.09 4.63
CA MET A 86 -8.53 -0.88 3.66
C MET A 86 -7.13 -0.32 3.41
N LEU A 87 -7.00 1.00 3.26
CA LEU A 87 -5.70 1.65 3.08
C LEU A 87 -4.83 1.49 4.34
N MET A 88 -5.38 1.72 5.53
CA MET A 88 -4.68 1.55 6.81
C MET A 88 -4.14 0.15 6.96
N THR A 89 -5.01 -0.86 6.76
CA THR A 89 -4.65 -2.28 6.88
C THR A 89 -3.46 -2.62 5.98
N ARG A 90 -3.49 -2.13 4.73
CA ARG A 90 -2.41 -2.41 3.77
C ARG A 90 -1.14 -1.65 4.06
N LEU A 91 -1.22 -0.40 4.51
CA LEU A 91 -0.03 0.36 4.91
C LEU A 91 0.67 -0.29 6.10
N VAL A 92 -0.07 -0.79 7.08
CA VAL A 92 0.49 -1.56 8.21
C VAL A 92 1.07 -2.88 7.71
N ALA A 93 0.33 -3.64 6.89
CA ALA A 93 0.79 -4.92 6.33
C ALA A 93 2.02 -4.78 5.44
N SER A 94 2.26 -3.61 4.84
CA SER A 94 3.47 -3.36 4.04
C SER A 94 4.75 -3.36 4.88
N ASN A 95 4.63 -3.21 6.20
CA ASN A 95 5.75 -3.12 7.14
C ASN A 95 6.72 -1.95 6.85
N LYS A 96 6.33 -0.97 6.02
CA LYS A 96 7.16 0.17 5.61
C LYS A 96 6.93 1.44 6.44
N PHE A 97 5.86 1.48 7.22
CA PHE A 97 5.39 2.70 7.89
C PHE A 97 4.98 2.44 9.33
N LEU A 98 5.16 3.48 10.16
CA LEU A 98 4.47 3.60 11.43
C LEU A 98 3.18 4.37 11.15
N VAL A 99 2.05 3.67 11.14
CA VAL A 99 0.74 4.24 10.81
C VAL A 99 0.04 4.64 12.10
N PHE A 100 -0.36 5.90 12.19
CA PHE A 100 -1.05 6.45 13.35
C PHE A 100 -2.52 6.73 13.04
N GLU A 101 -3.37 6.37 13.99
CA GLU A 101 -4.82 6.62 13.91
C GLU A 101 -5.12 8.10 14.13
N ARG A 102 -6.02 8.64 13.29
CA ARG A 102 -6.53 10.02 13.38
C ARG A 102 -8.02 10.14 13.15
N GLN A 103 -8.64 9.18 12.46
CA GLN A 103 -10.08 9.19 12.24
C GLN A 103 -10.84 8.90 13.52
N ASP A 104 -10.28 8.02 14.34
CA ASP A 104 -10.83 7.67 15.67
C ASP A 104 -10.08 8.36 16.82
N LEU A 105 -9.40 9.49 16.56
CA LEU A 105 -8.57 10.20 17.54
C LEU A 105 -9.34 10.55 18.83
N GLY A 106 -10.58 11.02 18.71
CA GLY A 106 -11.39 11.36 19.88
C GLY A 106 -11.73 10.17 20.78
N LYS A 107 -11.71 8.93 20.26
CA LYS A 107 -11.82 7.72 21.10
C LYS A 107 -10.50 7.43 21.81
N ILE A 108 -9.38 7.58 21.10
CA ILE A 108 -8.04 7.41 21.66
C ILE A 108 -7.76 8.42 22.76
N GLU A 109 -8.11 9.69 22.56
CA GLU A 109 -7.91 10.76 23.57
C GLU A 109 -8.72 10.49 24.84
N LYS A 110 -9.95 9.98 24.72
CA LYS A 110 -10.76 9.56 25.87
C LYS A 110 -10.09 8.44 26.64
N GLU A 111 -9.55 7.44 25.94
CA GLU A 111 -8.82 6.33 26.57
C GLU A 111 -7.53 6.81 27.24
N GLN A 112 -6.77 7.68 26.58
CA GLN A 112 -5.57 8.27 27.16
C GLN A 112 -5.89 9.08 28.43
N ALA A 113 -6.99 9.83 28.44
CA ALA A 113 -7.44 10.53 29.63
C ALA A 113 -7.78 9.58 30.78
N ILE A 114 -8.38 8.41 30.51
CA ILE A 114 -8.62 7.37 31.52
C ILE A 114 -7.29 6.83 32.09
N LEU A 115 -6.28 6.68 31.23
CA LEU A 115 -4.94 6.24 31.60
C LEU A 115 -4.06 7.34 32.24
N GLY A 116 -4.55 8.58 32.33
CA GLY A 116 -3.77 9.73 32.80
C GLY A 116 -2.60 10.11 31.89
N GLN A 117 -2.71 9.82 30.59
CA GLN A 117 -1.70 10.10 29.57
C GLN A 117 -2.22 11.14 28.56
N SER A 118 -1.31 11.84 27.87
CA SER A 118 -1.68 12.78 26.80
C SER A 118 -0.55 12.96 25.78
N ASN A 119 0.00 11.84 25.29
CA ASN A 119 1.25 11.82 24.52
C ASN A 119 1.00 11.39 23.06
N LEU A 120 0.24 12.19 22.31
CA LEU A 120 0.04 11.95 20.88
C LEU A 120 1.34 12.21 20.10
N ILE A 121 1.77 11.19 19.35
CA ILE A 121 2.96 11.29 18.51
C ILE A 121 2.62 11.97 17.18
N GLY A 122 3.34 13.04 16.86
CA GLY A 122 3.26 13.72 15.57
C GLY A 122 3.80 12.87 14.41
N VAL A 123 3.21 13.04 13.22
CA VAL A 123 3.58 12.33 11.99
C VAL A 123 4.34 13.23 11.02
N ASP A 124 5.07 12.64 10.08
CA ASP A 124 5.80 13.38 9.05
C ASP A 124 4.89 13.79 7.88
N ALA A 125 3.95 12.90 7.52
CA ALA A 125 3.02 13.12 6.43
C ALA A 125 1.59 12.69 6.81
N LEU A 126 0.62 13.48 6.37
CA LEU A 126 -0.79 13.16 6.41
C LEU A 126 -1.26 12.70 5.03
N ILE A 127 -1.92 11.55 5.00
CA ILE A 127 -2.63 11.04 3.83
C ILE A 127 -4.06 11.57 3.90
N LEU A 128 -4.48 12.29 2.86
CA LEU A 128 -5.84 12.75 2.67
C LEU A 128 -6.39 12.09 1.41
N GLY A 129 -7.49 11.37 1.52
CA GLY A 129 -8.02 10.55 0.44
C GLY A 129 -9.49 10.81 0.14
N SER A 130 -9.92 10.35 -1.03
CA SER A 130 -11.33 10.24 -1.36
C SER A 130 -11.60 9.20 -2.44
N VAL A 131 -12.75 8.52 -2.35
CA VAL A 131 -13.32 7.75 -3.47
C VAL A 131 -14.01 8.75 -4.40
N THR A 132 -13.46 8.95 -5.60
CA THR A 132 -13.96 9.94 -6.57
C THR A 132 -14.83 9.32 -7.66
N GLU A 133 -14.67 8.03 -7.95
CA GLU A 133 -15.58 7.26 -8.78
C GLU A 133 -15.89 5.94 -8.12
N PHE A 134 -17.15 5.54 -8.16
CA PHE A 134 -17.58 4.22 -7.71
C PHE A 134 -18.90 3.88 -8.39
N GLY A 135 -18.96 2.72 -9.03
CA GLY A 135 -20.15 2.29 -9.70
C GLY A 135 -20.00 0.91 -10.32
N ARG A 136 -21.12 0.39 -10.78
CA ARG A 136 -21.20 -0.90 -11.46
C ARG A 136 -22.00 -0.75 -12.74
N SER A 137 -21.49 -1.31 -13.82
CA SER A 137 -22.21 -1.44 -15.09
C SER A 137 -22.51 -2.91 -15.36
N THR A 138 -23.54 -3.16 -16.16
CA THR A 138 -23.87 -4.50 -16.63
C THR A 138 -24.12 -4.42 -18.12
N THR A 139 -23.36 -5.20 -18.88
CA THR A 139 -23.46 -5.29 -20.35
C THR A 139 -23.89 -6.70 -20.72
N GLY A 140 -24.88 -6.83 -21.59
CA GLY A 140 -25.37 -8.12 -22.07
C GLY A 140 -25.12 -8.31 -23.56
N LYS A 141 -24.82 -9.55 -23.98
CA LYS A 141 -24.87 -9.98 -25.38
C LYS A 141 -25.89 -11.11 -25.50
N SER A 142 -26.84 -11.01 -26.43
CA SER A 142 -27.84 -12.06 -26.68
C SER A 142 -27.75 -12.55 -28.12
N GLY A 143 -27.70 -13.87 -28.29
CA GLY A 143 -27.79 -14.59 -29.56
C GLY A 143 -29.03 -15.49 -29.61
N PHE A 144 -29.21 -16.23 -30.70
CA PHE A 144 -30.41 -17.04 -30.98
C PHE A 144 -30.71 -18.12 -29.91
N LEU A 145 -29.68 -18.66 -29.25
CA LEU A 145 -29.80 -19.65 -28.17
C LEU A 145 -28.86 -19.38 -26.99
N SER A 146 -28.18 -18.23 -26.96
CA SER A 146 -27.21 -17.91 -25.91
C SER A 146 -27.39 -16.49 -25.39
N SER A 147 -27.11 -16.29 -24.11
CA SER A 147 -27.03 -14.95 -23.53
C SER A 147 -25.84 -14.88 -22.58
N THR A 148 -25.04 -13.83 -22.72
CA THR A 148 -23.92 -13.50 -21.84
C THR A 148 -24.23 -12.21 -21.09
N LYS A 149 -23.98 -12.18 -19.80
CA LYS A 149 -24.07 -11.01 -18.93
C LYS A 149 -22.71 -10.75 -18.30
N LEU A 150 -22.11 -9.62 -18.63
CA LEU A 150 -20.88 -9.11 -18.05
C LEU A 150 -21.23 -8.02 -17.03
N GLN A 151 -20.82 -8.19 -15.79
CA GLN A 151 -20.95 -7.17 -14.75
C GLN A 151 -19.58 -6.61 -14.43
N THR A 152 -19.42 -5.29 -14.48
CA THR A 152 -18.13 -4.62 -14.22
C THR A 152 -18.32 -3.63 -13.09
N ALA A 153 -17.59 -3.82 -11.98
CA ALA A 153 -17.48 -2.86 -10.89
C ALA A 153 -16.19 -2.04 -11.08
N ARG A 154 -16.29 -0.73 -10.87
CA ARG A 154 -15.17 0.20 -11.02
C ARG A 154 -15.12 1.16 -9.85
N ALA A 155 -13.91 1.38 -9.34
CA ALA A 155 -13.61 2.36 -8.31
C ALA A 155 -12.40 3.21 -8.71
N LYS A 156 -12.42 4.49 -8.35
CA LYS A 156 -11.29 5.41 -8.44
C LYS A 156 -11.08 6.06 -7.08
N VAL A 157 -9.84 6.00 -6.61
CA VAL A 157 -9.41 6.62 -5.37
C VAL A 157 -8.35 7.65 -5.69
N GLU A 158 -8.48 8.82 -5.09
CA GLU A 158 -7.48 9.89 -5.17
C GLU A 158 -6.96 10.20 -3.78
N ILE A 159 -5.66 10.41 -3.69
CA ILE A 159 -5.00 10.75 -2.43
C ILE A 159 -4.00 11.89 -2.60
N ARG A 160 -3.70 12.55 -1.48
CA ARG A 160 -2.73 13.62 -1.34
C ARG A 160 -1.87 13.35 -0.11
N LEU A 161 -0.57 13.55 -0.24
CA LEU A 161 0.37 13.58 0.89
C LEU A 161 0.68 15.03 1.24
N ALA A 162 0.33 15.42 2.46
CA ALA A 162 0.64 16.73 3.04
C ALA A 162 1.73 16.60 4.10
N ASP A 163 2.73 17.49 4.09
CA ASP A 163 3.69 17.61 5.17
C ASP A 163 2.98 18.19 6.41
N ALA A 164 3.00 17.47 7.52
CA ALA A 164 2.22 17.82 8.71
C ALA A 164 2.68 19.13 9.39
N ARG A 165 3.91 19.57 9.15
CA ARG A 165 4.47 20.80 9.73
C ARG A 165 4.12 22.03 8.92
N THR A 166 3.99 21.89 7.61
CA THR A 166 3.84 23.03 6.68
C THR A 166 2.49 23.08 5.98
N GLY A 167 1.72 21.99 5.97
CA GLY A 167 0.49 21.86 5.18
C GLY A 167 0.73 21.74 3.67
N HIS A 168 1.98 21.72 3.22
CA HIS A 168 2.31 21.61 1.80
C HIS A 168 2.00 20.21 1.27
N VAL A 169 1.12 20.14 0.26
CA VAL A 169 0.87 18.90 -0.48
C VAL A 169 2.01 18.68 -1.48
N PHE A 170 2.85 17.68 -1.20
CA PHE A 170 4.06 17.41 -1.98
C PHE A 170 3.91 16.24 -2.95
N PHE A 171 2.79 15.50 -2.87
CA PHE A 171 2.50 14.38 -3.76
C PHE A 171 1.01 14.08 -3.83
N THR A 172 0.57 13.60 -4.99
CA THR A 172 -0.78 13.10 -5.23
C THR A 172 -0.71 11.79 -6.00
N ALA A 173 -1.63 10.87 -5.73
CA ALA A 173 -1.77 9.66 -6.53
C ALA A 173 -3.25 9.37 -6.79
N THR A 174 -3.49 8.74 -7.93
CA THR A 174 -4.80 8.21 -8.32
C THR A 174 -4.63 6.73 -8.55
N GLY A 175 -5.52 5.92 -7.99
CA GLY A 175 -5.57 4.49 -8.27
C GLY A 175 -6.94 4.10 -8.77
N VAL A 176 -6.93 3.14 -9.68
CA VAL A 176 -8.14 2.65 -10.35
C VAL A 176 -8.24 1.15 -10.15
N GLY A 177 -9.43 0.70 -9.78
CA GLY A 177 -9.75 -0.71 -9.68
C GLY A 177 -10.95 -1.04 -10.55
N GLU A 178 -10.81 -2.06 -11.38
CA GLU A 178 -11.90 -2.57 -12.21
C GLU A 178 -11.93 -4.09 -12.11
N VAL A 179 -13.10 -4.62 -11.77
CA VAL A 179 -13.31 -6.05 -11.58
C VAL A 179 -14.57 -6.44 -12.34
N SER A 180 -14.51 -7.54 -13.08
CA SER A 180 -15.65 -8.00 -13.86
C SER A 180 -15.94 -9.48 -13.66
N THR A 181 -17.22 -9.83 -13.79
CA THR A 181 -17.70 -11.20 -13.75
C THR A 181 -18.60 -11.44 -14.95
N GLU A 182 -18.29 -12.49 -15.70
CA GLU A 182 -19.06 -12.92 -16.86
C GLU A 182 -19.89 -14.16 -16.51
N THR A 183 -21.16 -14.15 -16.92
CA THR A 183 -22.05 -15.31 -16.81
C THR A 183 -22.73 -15.57 -18.14
N GLY A 184 -22.93 -16.85 -18.46
CA GLY A 184 -23.50 -17.28 -19.73
C GLY A 184 -24.61 -18.30 -19.54
N GLN A 185 -25.63 -18.21 -20.38
CA GLN A 185 -26.72 -19.18 -20.49
C GLN A 185 -26.82 -19.64 -21.95
N VAL A 186 -27.01 -20.94 -22.16
CA VAL A 186 -27.23 -21.55 -23.47
C VAL A 186 -28.47 -22.43 -23.40
N ALA A 187 -29.46 -22.16 -24.25
CA ALA A 187 -30.71 -22.92 -24.36
C ALA A 187 -31.41 -23.16 -23.00
N GLY A 188 -31.36 -22.17 -22.11
CA GLY A 188 -31.95 -22.28 -20.76
C GLY A 188 -31.01 -22.85 -19.69
N PHE A 189 -29.90 -23.48 -20.06
CA PHE A 189 -28.92 -24.08 -19.15
C PHE A 189 -27.71 -23.14 -18.93
N GLY A 190 -27.28 -22.97 -17.68
CA GLY A 190 -26.13 -22.12 -17.32
C GLY A 190 -26.32 -21.40 -15.98
N ASN A 191 -25.26 -20.74 -15.51
CA ASN A 191 -25.31 -19.98 -14.26
C ASN A 191 -26.08 -18.67 -14.45
N ARG A 192 -27.14 -18.46 -13.65
CA ARG A 192 -27.68 -17.13 -13.41
C ARG A 192 -26.75 -16.44 -12.43
N ALA A 193 -26.12 -15.34 -12.83
CA ALA A 193 -25.43 -14.47 -11.87
C ALA A 193 -26.48 -13.87 -10.92
N ASP A 194 -26.54 -14.41 -9.70
CA ASP A 194 -27.04 -13.65 -8.57
C ASP A 194 -26.16 -12.41 -8.36
N TYR A 195 -26.70 -11.43 -7.63
CA TYR A 195 -25.96 -10.22 -7.29
C TYR A 195 -24.73 -10.60 -6.45
N ASP A 196 -23.54 -10.56 -7.05
CA ASP A 196 -22.29 -10.66 -6.29
C ASP A 196 -21.94 -9.29 -5.73
N GLY A 197 -22.18 -9.08 -4.44
CA GLY A 197 -21.85 -7.85 -3.71
C GLY A 197 -20.34 -7.64 -3.54
N THR A 198 -19.53 -8.67 -3.70
CA THR A 198 -18.08 -8.60 -3.44
C THR A 198 -17.30 -7.87 -4.53
N LEU A 199 -17.83 -7.75 -5.75
CA LEU A 199 -17.16 -7.03 -6.85
C LEU A 199 -16.88 -5.56 -6.52
N ASN A 200 -17.77 -4.96 -5.75
CA ASN A 200 -17.65 -3.60 -5.25
C ASN A 200 -16.42 -3.46 -4.34
N ASP A 201 -16.31 -4.34 -3.34
CA ASP A 201 -15.18 -4.37 -2.40
C ASP A 201 -13.87 -4.70 -3.11
N GLN A 202 -13.91 -5.62 -4.08
CA GLN A 202 -12.76 -5.97 -4.90
C GLN A 202 -12.29 -4.79 -5.77
N ALA A 203 -13.21 -4.01 -6.34
CA ALA A 203 -12.85 -2.82 -7.12
C ALA A 203 -12.22 -1.73 -6.25
N ILE A 204 -12.79 -1.42 -5.08
CA ILE A 204 -12.19 -0.47 -4.12
C ILE A 204 -10.83 -1.00 -3.67
N GLY A 205 -10.76 -2.30 -3.37
CA GLY A 205 -9.53 -2.98 -3.04
C GLY A 205 -8.48 -2.85 -4.12
N ALA A 206 -8.80 -3.05 -5.39
CA ALA A 206 -7.83 -2.87 -6.47
C ALA A 206 -7.33 -1.41 -6.54
N ALA A 207 -8.24 -0.43 -6.46
CA ALA A 207 -7.89 0.99 -6.49
C ALA A 207 -6.96 1.41 -5.33
N ILE A 208 -7.24 0.93 -4.11
CA ILE A 208 -6.42 1.22 -2.92
C ILE A 208 -5.03 0.58 -3.04
N SER A 209 -4.91 -0.61 -3.64
CA SER A 209 -3.60 -1.26 -3.84
C SER A 209 -2.75 -0.49 -4.83
N ASP A 210 -3.37 -0.01 -5.91
CA ASP A 210 -2.71 0.81 -6.92
C ASP A 210 -2.18 2.13 -6.31
N VAL A 211 -3.01 2.83 -5.55
CA VAL A 211 -2.61 4.02 -4.77
C VAL A 211 -1.47 3.71 -3.79
N GLN A 212 -1.57 2.61 -3.04
CA GLN A 212 -0.57 2.22 -2.06
C GLN A 212 0.81 2.04 -2.70
N ASN A 213 0.89 1.41 -3.87
CA ASN A 213 2.14 1.21 -4.59
C ASN A 213 2.79 2.55 -4.94
N ALA A 214 2.00 3.51 -5.41
CA ALA A 214 2.47 4.87 -5.70
C ALA A 214 2.97 5.60 -4.44
N LEU A 215 2.27 5.42 -3.30
CA LEU A 215 2.69 5.97 -2.01
C LEU A 215 4.03 5.41 -1.54
N VAL A 216 4.17 4.08 -1.57
CA VAL A 216 5.40 3.39 -1.15
C VAL A 216 6.57 3.85 -2.01
N ALA A 217 6.41 3.81 -3.34
CA ALA A 217 7.43 4.27 -4.27
C ALA A 217 7.87 5.71 -3.97
N LYS A 218 6.92 6.62 -3.75
CA LYS A 218 7.25 8.02 -3.47
C LYS A 218 7.95 8.23 -2.13
N LEU A 219 7.52 7.52 -1.09
CA LEU A 219 8.06 7.68 0.26
C LEU A 219 9.44 7.02 0.42
N GLU A 220 9.76 6.01 -0.41
CA GLU A 220 11.08 5.37 -0.46
C GLU A 220 12.15 6.21 -1.19
N GLU A 221 11.79 7.23 -1.97
CA GLU A 221 12.76 8.13 -2.64
C GLU A 221 13.62 8.93 -1.64
N ARG A 222 13.15 9.12 -0.41
CA ARG A 222 13.84 9.96 0.57
C ARG A 222 15.03 9.22 1.20
N PRO A 223 16.22 9.87 1.29
CA PRO A 223 17.36 9.30 1.97
C PRO A 223 17.03 8.82 3.39
N TRP A 224 17.60 7.67 3.75
CA TRP A 224 17.54 7.15 5.11
C TRP A 224 18.31 8.10 6.03
N ARG A 225 17.68 8.51 7.14
CA ARG A 225 18.30 9.32 8.19
C ARG A 225 17.71 8.94 9.53
N THR A 226 18.51 9.04 10.59
CA THR A 226 18.08 8.79 11.96
C THR A 226 18.72 9.77 12.95
N ASP A 227 18.11 9.94 14.11
CA ASP A 227 18.55 10.85 15.15
C ASP A 227 19.51 10.15 16.13
N ILE A 228 20.39 10.94 16.76
CA ILE A 228 21.25 10.48 17.86
C ILE A 228 20.51 10.72 19.17
N LEU A 229 20.21 9.64 19.89
CA LEU A 229 19.53 9.63 21.17
C LEU A 229 20.45 10.05 22.33
N LYS A 230 21.69 9.54 22.31
CA LYS A 230 22.69 9.80 23.35
C LYS A 230 24.09 9.65 22.79
N THR A 231 25.02 10.45 23.30
CA THR A 231 26.46 10.30 23.05
C THR A 231 27.16 9.99 24.37
N GLU A 232 28.01 8.96 24.39
CA GLU A 232 28.79 8.55 25.55
C GLU A 232 30.23 8.23 25.11
N GLY A 233 31.12 9.21 25.27
CA GLY A 233 32.49 9.12 24.77
C GLY A 233 32.52 8.87 23.26
N ASN A 234 33.01 7.70 22.86
CA ASN A 234 33.11 7.28 21.46
C ASN A 234 31.92 6.42 20.98
N ARG A 235 30.90 6.24 21.82
CA ARG A 235 29.68 5.49 21.49
C ARG A 235 28.50 6.44 21.27
N LEU A 236 27.73 6.16 20.24
CA LEU A 236 26.47 6.84 19.92
C LEU A 236 25.34 5.85 20.04
N TYR A 237 24.24 6.28 20.64
CA TYR A 237 22.97 5.57 20.63
C TYR A 237 22.09 6.28 19.61
N ILE A 238 21.62 5.55 18.60
CA ILE A 238 20.77 6.09 17.53
C ILE A 238 19.42 5.40 17.53
N SER A 239 18.40 6.09 17.00
CA SER A 239 17.09 5.49 16.76
C SER A 239 17.15 4.49 15.60
N GLY A 240 16.34 3.44 15.68
CA GLY A 240 16.24 2.41 14.66
C GLY A 240 17.17 1.24 14.91
N GLY A 241 16.65 0.04 14.66
CA GLY A 241 17.31 -1.22 14.95
C GLY A 241 17.10 -2.25 13.84
N ALA A 242 17.05 -3.53 14.23
CA ALA A 242 16.93 -4.65 13.31
C ALA A 242 15.68 -4.57 12.44
N ARG A 243 14.54 -4.11 12.98
CA ARG A 243 13.26 -4.06 12.25
C ARG A 243 13.22 -2.95 11.19
N GLN A 244 14.22 -2.07 11.18
CA GLN A 244 14.44 -1.02 10.18
C GLN A 244 15.56 -1.37 9.18
N GLY A 245 16.03 -2.61 9.21
CA GLY A 245 17.03 -3.14 8.31
C GLY A 245 18.48 -2.81 8.69
N LEU A 246 18.72 -2.26 9.89
CA LEU A 246 20.08 -2.05 10.39
C LEU A 246 20.70 -3.37 10.83
N LYS A 247 21.99 -3.52 10.55
CA LYS A 247 22.77 -4.72 10.88
C LYS A 247 24.06 -4.35 11.58
N THR A 248 24.48 -5.17 12.53
CA THR A 248 25.81 -5.06 13.12
C THR A 248 26.88 -5.08 12.03
N GLY A 249 27.81 -4.13 12.09
CA GLY A 249 28.84 -3.93 11.08
C GLY A 249 28.53 -2.88 10.02
N ASP A 250 27.29 -2.38 9.94
CA ASP A 250 26.93 -1.30 9.01
C ASP A 250 27.76 -0.04 9.26
N SER A 251 28.29 0.54 8.17
CA SER A 251 28.98 1.83 8.19
C SER A 251 27.99 2.97 8.03
N LEU A 252 28.09 3.97 8.89
CA LEU A 252 27.20 5.12 8.94
C LEU A 252 28.02 6.43 8.91
N LEU A 253 27.42 7.47 8.34
CA LEU A 253 27.98 8.82 8.34
C LEU A 253 27.28 9.66 9.40
N ILE A 254 28.08 10.36 10.21
CA ILE A 254 27.58 11.35 11.16
C ILE A 254 27.63 12.71 10.47
N MET A 255 26.48 13.34 10.40
CA MET A 255 26.26 14.59 9.68
C MET A 255 25.80 15.66 10.67
N ARG A 256 26.23 16.90 10.43
CA ARG A 256 25.69 18.09 11.07
C ARG A 256 24.72 18.76 10.10
N ALA A 257 23.49 18.96 10.55
CA ALA A 257 22.50 19.70 9.77
C ALA A 257 22.98 21.14 9.51
N GLY A 258 22.79 21.61 8.28
CA GLY A 258 22.99 23.02 7.96
C GLY A 258 21.94 23.90 8.65
N GLU A 259 22.24 25.19 8.76
CA GLU A 259 21.30 26.15 9.31
C GLU A 259 20.03 26.23 8.45
N SER A 260 18.90 26.52 9.09
CA SER A 260 17.62 26.67 8.40
C SER A 260 17.28 28.14 8.25
N ILE A 261 17.22 28.62 7.01
CA ILE A 261 16.96 30.03 6.69
C ILE A 261 15.55 30.15 6.10
N LYS A 262 14.73 31.06 6.65
CA LYS A 262 13.42 31.36 6.08
C LYS A 262 13.59 32.16 4.79
N SER A 263 13.16 31.59 3.68
CA SER A 263 13.14 32.29 2.39
C SER A 263 12.11 33.40 2.41
N ALA A 264 12.55 34.63 2.11
CA ALA A 264 11.65 35.78 1.98
C ALA A 264 10.71 35.64 0.76
N GLN A 265 11.13 34.90 -0.27
CA GLN A 265 10.33 34.70 -1.49
C GLN A 265 9.24 33.66 -1.30
N SER A 266 9.57 32.52 -0.67
CA SER A 266 8.66 31.36 -0.62
C SER A 266 8.04 31.13 0.76
N GLY A 267 8.53 31.81 1.80
CA GLY A 267 8.10 31.61 3.18
C GLY A 267 8.57 30.30 3.84
N PHE A 268 9.16 29.38 3.06
CA PHE A 268 9.68 28.11 3.55
C PHE A 268 10.99 28.28 4.33
N ALA A 269 11.16 27.43 5.34
CA ALA A 269 12.43 27.22 6.01
C ALA A 269 13.31 26.30 5.15
N ILE A 270 14.37 26.85 4.55
CA ILE A 270 15.30 26.13 3.68
C ILE A 270 16.52 25.73 4.50
N ALA A 271 16.76 24.42 4.63
CA ALA A 271 17.97 23.91 5.26
C ALA A 271 19.17 24.01 4.31
N LEU A 272 20.26 24.60 4.79
CA LEU A 272 21.54 24.61 4.09
C LEU A 272 22.12 23.19 4.00
N PRO A 273 23.02 22.93 3.02
CA PRO A 273 23.66 21.62 2.87
C PRO A 273 24.32 21.14 4.17
N PRO A 274 24.12 19.87 4.57
CA PRO A 274 24.74 19.33 5.77
C PRO A 274 26.23 19.08 5.54
N THR A 275 26.99 19.04 6.65
CA THR A 275 28.44 18.74 6.63
C THR A 275 28.71 17.41 7.32
N GLN A 276 29.62 16.62 6.77
CA GLN A 276 30.06 15.38 7.42
C GLN A 276 31.02 15.71 8.56
N VAL A 277 30.76 15.16 9.75
CA VAL A 277 31.57 15.40 10.95
C VAL A 277 32.21 14.13 11.51
N GLY A 278 31.82 12.96 11.01
CA GLY A 278 32.44 11.69 11.38
C GLY A 278 31.88 10.49 10.65
N THR A 279 32.44 9.33 10.96
CA THR A 279 31.96 8.01 10.51
C THR A 279 31.88 7.07 11.69
N GLY A 280 30.92 6.15 11.66
CA GLY A 280 30.72 5.16 12.72
C GLY A 280 30.32 3.82 12.17
N ARG A 281 30.38 2.79 13.02
CA ARG A 281 29.95 1.43 12.69
C ARG A 281 28.98 0.91 13.74
N ILE A 282 27.92 0.25 13.32
CA ILE A 282 26.98 -0.39 14.24
C ILE A 282 27.70 -1.52 14.99
N ALA A 283 27.77 -1.39 16.31
CA ALA A 283 28.36 -2.36 17.23
C ALA A 283 27.31 -3.36 17.75
N ALA A 284 26.11 -2.87 18.07
CA ALA A 284 25.02 -3.69 18.58
C ALA A 284 23.65 -3.06 18.27
N LEU A 285 22.61 -3.88 18.34
CA LEU A 285 21.20 -3.50 18.19
C LEU A 285 20.49 -3.76 19.53
N PHE A 286 19.50 -2.95 19.88
CA PHE A 286 18.68 -3.12 21.09
C PHE A 286 17.23 -2.72 20.84
N GLY A 287 16.33 -3.17 21.72
CA GLY A 287 14.90 -2.93 21.61
C GLY A 287 14.07 -4.20 21.49
N ASP A 288 12.77 -4.07 21.71
CA ASP A 288 11.78 -5.14 21.67
C ASP A 288 10.75 -4.95 20.55
N ASP A 289 10.36 -3.71 20.27
CA ASP A 289 9.38 -3.36 19.23
C ASP A 289 9.83 -2.22 18.31
N GLU A 290 8.98 -1.86 17.34
CA GLU A 290 9.27 -0.86 16.30
C GLU A 290 9.29 0.58 16.80
N THR A 291 8.68 0.82 17.97
CA THR A 291 8.62 2.12 18.64
C THR A 291 9.70 2.26 19.72
N ASN A 292 10.28 1.14 20.14
CA ASN A 292 11.31 1.03 21.15
C ASN A 292 12.49 0.17 20.64
N GLU A 293 13.18 0.67 19.62
CA GLU A 293 14.43 0.08 19.14
C GLU A 293 15.48 1.13 18.78
N GLY A 294 16.74 0.72 18.90
CA GLY A 294 17.88 1.53 18.59
C GLY A 294 19.13 0.72 18.30
N SER A 295 20.19 1.44 17.98
CA SER A 295 21.51 0.86 17.68
C SER A 295 22.60 1.58 18.44
N ILE A 296 23.62 0.82 18.86
CA ILE A 296 24.87 1.33 19.40
C ILE A 296 25.85 1.42 18.24
N VAL A 297 26.43 2.61 18.06
CA VAL A 297 27.40 2.91 17.02
C VAL A 297 28.73 3.28 17.66
N ASP A 298 29.79 2.57 17.30
CA ASP A 298 31.15 2.95 17.65
C ASP A 298 31.65 3.96 16.61
N LEU A 299 32.07 5.14 17.07
CA LEU A 299 32.62 6.18 16.21
C LEU A 299 34.03 5.77 15.73
N LEU A 300 34.23 5.71 14.42
CA LEU A 300 35.50 5.31 13.81
C LEU A 300 36.40 6.53 13.56
N SER A 301 35.82 7.66 13.21
CA SER A 301 36.54 8.90 12.94
C SER A 301 35.66 10.12 13.15
N GLY A 302 36.29 11.26 13.43
CA GLY A 302 35.60 12.52 13.62
C GLY A 302 35.09 12.73 15.04
N SER A 303 34.06 13.56 15.20
CA SER A 303 33.49 13.90 16.50
C SER A 303 31.99 14.12 16.39
N ALA A 304 31.24 13.49 17.30
CA ALA A 304 29.79 13.67 17.43
C ALA A 304 29.45 14.65 18.57
N ILE A 305 30.15 15.79 18.58
CA ILE A 305 29.95 16.87 19.55
C ILE A 305 29.21 18.03 18.88
N GLY A 306 28.23 18.56 19.60
CA GLY A 306 27.42 19.72 19.19
C GLY A 306 25.96 19.38 18.94
N ASN A 307 25.20 20.39 18.53
CA ASN A 307 23.76 20.28 18.32
C ASN A 307 23.44 19.91 16.86
N SER A 308 22.22 19.43 16.63
CA SER A 308 21.66 19.16 15.29
C SER A 308 22.44 18.12 14.47
N LEU A 309 22.93 17.08 15.15
CA LEU A 309 23.57 15.93 14.52
C LEU A 309 22.53 14.89 14.11
N PHE A 310 22.74 14.25 12.96
CA PHE A 310 21.96 13.12 12.50
C PHE A 310 22.88 12.10 11.84
N VAL A 311 22.37 10.88 11.69
CA VAL A 311 23.11 9.78 11.08
C VAL A 311 22.43 9.37 9.77
N THR A 312 23.23 9.13 8.75
CA THR A 312 22.77 8.65 7.43
C THR A 312 23.56 7.42 7.04
N ASP A 313 22.99 6.63 6.14
CA ASP A 313 23.68 5.49 5.56
C ASP A 313 24.87 5.99 4.75
N ALA A 314 25.98 5.27 4.82
CA ALA A 314 27.13 5.50 3.95
C ALA A 314 26.79 4.93 2.58
N LYS A 315 25.84 5.55 1.86
CA LYS A 315 25.62 5.21 0.46
C LYS A 315 26.91 5.53 -0.30
N VAL A 316 27.60 4.48 -0.72
CA VAL A 316 28.65 4.55 -1.73
C VAL A 316 27.99 5.19 -2.95
N LYS A 317 28.48 6.39 -3.33
CA LYS A 317 28.14 6.99 -4.61
C LYS A 317 28.54 6.06 -5.75
#